data_AF-A0A1G7EPR8-F1
#
_entry.id   AF-A0A1G7EPR8-F1
#
_cell.length_a   1.000
_cell.length_b   1.000
_cell.length_c   1.000
_cell.angle_alpha   90.00
_cell.angle_beta   90.00
_cell.angle_gamma   90.00
#
_symmetry.space_group_name_H-M   'P 1'
#
loop_
_entity.id
_entity.type
_entity.pdbx_description
1 polymer ?
#
loop_
_entity_poly.entity_id
_entity_poly.type
_entity_poly.pdbx_seq_one_letter_code
_entity_poly.pdbx_strand_id
1 'polypeptide(L)'
;MADRKTVAMSAICVLAGLAVLAGFATSGGPIQARKENRDMTRWEDLQQISLHIACRADEAGTLPDAPAETPGCPAPPRMADPYTDAPYLYAPTGPRHWRICAGFERPQALKARLMNTRFDAEAGCLLDSFGDPHPDAETDPPPAPDPAPASPLDAPARTR
;
A
#
# COMPACT_ATOMS: atom_id res chain seq x y z
N MET A 1 59.59 -5.78 -23.45
CA MET A 1 58.49 -5.38 -24.35
C MET A 1 57.40 -6.43 -24.21
N ALA A 2 56.24 -6.07 -23.66
CA ALA A 2 55.12 -7.02 -23.54
C ALA A 2 54.71 -7.47 -24.96
N ASP A 3 54.52 -8.78 -25.15
CA ASP A 3 54.03 -9.32 -26.42
C ASP A 3 52.66 -8.67 -26.72
N ARG A 4 52.43 -8.28 -27.97
CA ARG A 4 51.14 -7.73 -28.43
C ARG A 4 49.97 -8.65 -28.05
N LYS A 5 50.21 -9.96 -28.02
CA LYS A 5 49.24 -10.96 -27.56
C LYS A 5 48.89 -10.78 -26.07
N THR A 6 49.89 -10.55 -25.22
CA THR A 6 49.70 -10.30 -23.78
C THR A 6 48.95 -8.99 -23.54
N VAL A 7 49.27 -7.94 -24.31
CA VAL A 7 48.56 -6.66 -24.24
C VAL A 7 47.10 -6.83 -24.65
N ALA A 8 46.83 -7.49 -25.79
CA ALA A 8 45.46 -7.73 -26.26
C ALA A 8 44.64 -8.56 -25.26
N MET A 9 45.22 -9.63 -24.69
CA MET A 9 44.54 -10.46 -23.70
C MET A 9 44.20 -9.66 -22.44
N SER A 10 45.15 -8.87 -21.91
CA SER A 10 44.88 -8.01 -20.74
C SER A 10 43.78 -6.99 -20.99
N ALA A 11 43.76 -6.38 -22.19
CA ALA A 11 42.74 -5.40 -22.56
C ALA A 11 41.34 -6.02 -22.60
N ILE A 12 41.21 -7.23 -23.16
CA ILE A 12 39.93 -7.95 -23.20
C ILE A 12 39.48 -8.32 -21.78
N CYS A 13 40.37 -8.83 -20.92
CA CYS A 13 40.02 -9.17 -19.55
C CYS A 13 39.55 -7.95 -18.75
N VAL A 14 40.25 -6.81 -18.89
CA VAL A 14 39.85 -5.57 -18.23
C VAL A 14 38.50 -5.09 -18.75
N LEU A 15 38.29 -5.09 -20.06
CA LEU A 15 37.04 -4.62 -20.67
C LEU A 15 35.85 -5.53 -20.30
N ALA A 16 36.05 -6.84 -20.28
CA ALA A 16 35.06 -7.81 -19.81
C ALA A 16 34.74 -7.60 -18.32
N GLY A 17 35.76 -7.40 -17.48
CA GLY A 17 35.58 -7.11 -16.06
C GLY A 17 34.77 -5.83 -15.83
N LEU A 18 35.09 -4.75 -16.56
CA LEU A 18 34.35 -3.49 -16.50
C LEU A 18 32.90 -3.66 -16.97
N ALA A 19 32.66 -4.42 -18.04
CA ALA A 19 31.31 -4.68 -18.54
C ALA A 19 30.44 -5.43 -17.50
N VAL A 20 31.01 -6.43 -16.81
CA VAL A 20 30.31 -7.18 -15.75
C VAL A 20 30.01 -6.28 -14.56
N LEU A 21 30.98 -5.48 -14.10
CA LEU A 21 30.78 -4.54 -13.00
C LEU A 21 29.70 -3.49 -13.35
N ALA A 22 29.72 -2.96 -14.58
CA ALA A 22 28.69 -2.06 -15.06
C ALA A 22 27.31 -2.72 -15.08
N GLY A 23 27.21 -3.99 -15.50
CA GLY A 23 25.96 -4.76 -15.48
C GLY A 23 25.39 -4.97 -14.09
N PHE A 24 26.22 -5.24 -13.07
CA PHE A 24 25.74 -5.35 -11.70
C PHE A 24 25.37 -4.00 -11.08
N ALA A 25 26.06 -2.92 -11.45
CA ALA A 25 25.73 -1.58 -10.99
C ALA A 25 24.35 -1.13 -11.51
N THR A 26 23.96 -1.54 -12.72
CA THR A 26 22.66 -1.18 -13.31
C THR A 26 21.53 -2.11 -12.87
N SER A 27 21.78 -3.42 -12.73
CA SER A 27 20.73 -4.40 -12.38
C SER A 27 20.47 -4.54 -10.87
N GLY A 28 21.44 -4.13 -10.03
CA GLY A 28 21.36 -4.34 -8.58
C GLY A 28 21.82 -5.74 -8.18
N GLY A 29 22.49 -5.83 -7.02
CA GLY A 29 23.04 -7.09 -6.52
C GLY A 29 22.00 -7.98 -5.83
N PRO A 30 22.36 -9.25 -5.52
CA PRO A 30 21.50 -10.17 -4.78
C PRO A 30 21.12 -9.66 -3.38
N ILE A 31 21.93 -8.78 -2.78
CA ILE A 31 21.60 -8.13 -1.51
C ILE A 31 20.44 -7.15 -1.69
N GLN A 32 20.39 -6.42 -2.80
CA GLN A 32 19.37 -5.45 -3.13
C GLN A 32 18.03 -6.16 -3.37
N ALA A 33 18.05 -7.29 -4.07
CA ALA A 33 16.86 -8.14 -4.23
C ALA A 33 16.28 -8.60 -2.88
N ARG A 34 17.13 -8.96 -1.91
CA ARG A 34 16.67 -9.33 -0.56
C ARG A 34 16.03 -8.15 0.18
N LYS A 35 16.62 -6.96 0.07
CA LYS A 35 16.05 -5.73 0.66
C LYS A 35 14.68 -5.41 0.08
N GLU A 36 14.58 -5.44 -1.26
CA GLU A 36 13.33 -5.22 -1.96
C GLU A 36 12.25 -6.23 -1.55
N ASN A 37 12.61 -7.51 -1.43
CA ASN A 37 11.65 -8.53 -1.00
C ASN A 37 11.14 -8.28 0.43
N ARG A 38 12.02 -7.88 1.35
CA ARG A 38 11.60 -7.51 2.71
C ARG A 38 10.71 -6.28 2.74
N ASP A 39 11.04 -5.27 1.94
CA ASP A 39 10.21 -4.07 1.80
C ASP A 39 8.85 -4.39 1.18
N MET A 40 8.76 -5.33 0.23
CA MET A 40 7.48 -5.81 -0.28
C MET A 40 6.64 -6.51 0.79
N THR A 41 7.25 -7.35 1.64
CA THR A 41 6.55 -7.97 2.78
C THR A 41 6.05 -6.92 3.77
N ARG A 42 6.86 -5.91 4.11
CA ARG A 42 6.41 -4.79 4.97
C ARG A 42 5.23 -4.06 4.34
N TRP A 43 5.29 -3.81 3.03
CA TRP A 43 4.21 -3.16 2.29
C TRP A 43 2.91 -3.98 2.31
N GLU A 44 3.00 -5.30 2.12
CA GLU A 44 1.85 -6.21 2.23
C GLU A 44 1.25 -6.19 3.64
N ASP A 45 2.08 -6.22 4.68
CA ASP A 45 1.61 -6.08 6.06
C ASP A 45 0.87 -4.75 6.27
N LEU A 46 1.43 -3.62 5.82
CA LEU A 46 0.79 -2.31 5.94
C LEU A 46 -0.57 -2.26 5.24
N GLN A 47 -0.69 -2.85 4.04
CA GLN A 47 -1.97 -2.91 3.33
C GLN A 47 -3.00 -3.75 4.07
N GLN A 48 -2.61 -4.91 4.60
CA GLN A 48 -3.51 -5.72 5.39
C GLN A 48 -3.98 -4.96 6.64
N ILE A 49 -3.06 -4.25 7.32
CA ILE A 49 -3.39 -3.46 8.52
C ILE A 49 -4.40 -2.38 8.15
N SER A 50 -4.18 -1.70 7.02
CA SER A 50 -5.07 -0.67 6.51
C SER A 50 -6.47 -1.23 6.21
N LEU A 51 -6.56 -2.37 5.53
CA LEU A 51 -7.84 -3.03 5.22
C LEU A 51 -8.61 -3.41 6.49
N HIS A 52 -7.92 -3.92 7.50
CA HIS A 52 -8.53 -4.25 8.79
C HIS A 52 -9.07 -2.99 9.49
N ILE A 53 -8.28 -1.90 9.52
CA ILE A 53 -8.69 -0.63 10.13
C ILE A 53 -9.88 -0.02 9.38
N ALA A 54 -9.86 -0.04 8.05
CA ALA A 54 -10.96 0.46 7.22
C ALA A 54 -12.26 -0.28 7.51
N CYS A 55 -12.24 -1.62 7.52
CA CYS A 55 -13.40 -2.44 7.87
C CYS A 55 -13.99 -2.06 9.24
N ARG A 56 -13.13 -1.94 10.25
CA ARG A 56 -13.57 -1.57 11.61
C ARG A 56 -14.11 -0.15 11.67
N ALA A 57 -13.50 0.76 10.92
CA ALA A 57 -13.94 2.14 10.89
C ALA A 57 -15.27 2.32 10.13
N ASP A 58 -15.51 1.52 9.09
CA ASP A 58 -16.78 1.49 8.38
C ASP A 58 -17.90 0.90 9.26
N GLU A 59 -17.63 -0.17 10.03
CA GLU A 59 -18.59 -0.75 10.97
C GLU A 59 -18.95 0.21 12.13
N ALA A 60 -17.95 0.91 12.67
CA ALA A 60 -18.13 1.81 13.82
C ALA A 60 -18.45 3.27 13.43
N GLY A 61 -18.32 3.63 12.16
CA GLY A 61 -18.39 5.01 11.66
C GLY A 61 -17.27 5.93 12.17
N THR A 62 -16.25 5.41 12.85
CA THR A 62 -15.16 6.16 13.51
C THR A 62 -13.87 5.34 13.51
N LEU A 63 -12.70 6.01 13.52
CA LEU A 63 -11.42 5.29 13.59
C LEU A 63 -11.28 4.53 14.91
N PRO A 64 -10.75 3.29 14.88
CA PRO A 64 -10.43 2.56 16.11
C PRO A 64 -9.18 3.14 16.77
N ASP A 65 -9.14 3.14 18.11
CA ASP A 65 -7.94 3.54 18.86
C ASP A 65 -6.74 2.62 18.60
N ALA A 66 -7.01 1.35 18.29
CA ALA A 66 -6.00 0.34 17.99
C ALA A 66 -6.52 -0.74 17.01
N PRO A 67 -5.64 -1.32 16.17
CA PRO A 67 -5.97 -2.46 15.31
C PRO A 67 -6.05 -3.75 16.14
N ALA A 68 -7.18 -3.93 16.84
CA ALA A 68 -7.49 -5.12 17.63
C ALA A 68 -8.47 -6.07 16.90
N GLU A 69 -8.40 -7.36 17.23
CA GLU A 69 -9.32 -8.40 16.73
C GLU A 69 -10.79 -7.98 16.89
N THR A 70 -11.60 -8.16 15.85
CA THR A 70 -13.06 -7.90 15.91
C THR A 70 -13.80 -8.89 15.01
N PRO A 71 -14.89 -9.52 15.48
CA PRO A 71 -15.73 -10.37 14.64
C PRO A 71 -16.33 -9.59 13.46
N GLY A 72 -16.22 -10.12 12.25
CA GLY A 72 -16.79 -9.48 11.04
C GLY A 72 -15.72 -8.90 10.10
N CYS A 73 -14.62 -8.40 10.67
CA CYS A 73 -13.46 -7.97 9.90
C CYS A 73 -12.44 -9.11 9.71
N PRO A 74 -11.57 -9.02 8.68
CA PRO A 74 -10.43 -9.93 8.56
C PRO A 74 -9.62 -9.97 9.85
N ALA A 75 -9.01 -11.11 10.18
CA ALA A 75 -8.15 -11.21 11.34
C ALA A 75 -7.07 -10.10 11.31
N PRO A 76 -6.74 -9.49 12.46
CA PRO A 76 -5.80 -8.41 12.49
C PRO A 76 -4.44 -8.94 12.03
N PRO A 77 -3.85 -8.25 11.07
CA PRO A 77 -2.57 -8.63 10.53
C PRO A 77 -1.45 -8.42 11.55
N ARG A 78 -0.29 -8.97 11.22
CA ARG A 78 0.91 -8.88 12.04
C ARG A 78 1.30 -7.41 12.24
N MET A 79 1.37 -6.98 13.51
CA MET A 79 1.73 -5.61 13.91
C MET A 79 3.24 -5.41 14.17
N ALA A 80 4.09 -6.38 13.81
CA ALA A 80 5.54 -6.30 13.96
C ALA A 80 6.26 -6.83 12.71
N ASP A 81 7.36 -6.18 12.33
CA ASP A 81 8.18 -6.59 11.19
C ASP A 81 8.77 -7.99 11.44
N PRO A 82 8.50 -8.99 10.58
CA PRO A 82 9.00 -10.36 10.77
C PRO A 82 10.52 -10.51 10.64
N TYR A 83 11.22 -9.48 10.16
CA TYR A 83 12.67 -9.49 9.98
C TYR A 83 13.43 -8.74 11.08
N THR A 84 12.77 -7.84 11.81
CA THR A 84 13.43 -6.98 12.80
C THR A 84 12.71 -6.95 14.16
N ASP A 85 11.52 -7.55 14.24
CA ASP A 85 10.60 -7.49 15.39
C ASP A 85 10.18 -6.06 15.78
N ALA A 86 10.51 -5.05 14.95
CA ALA A 86 10.13 -3.67 15.18
C ALA A 86 8.61 -3.52 15.00
N PRO A 87 7.91 -2.81 15.91
CA PRO A 87 6.47 -2.62 15.79
C PRO A 87 6.13 -1.69 14.62
N TYR A 88 5.05 -2.01 13.91
CA TYR A 88 4.44 -1.08 12.98
C TYR A 88 3.63 -0.03 13.75
N LEU A 89 3.75 1.23 13.31
CA LEU A 89 3.18 2.36 14.04
C LEU A 89 1.90 2.83 13.35
N TYR A 90 0.76 2.56 14.00
CA TYR A 90 -0.52 3.15 13.64
C TYR A 90 -0.69 4.51 14.31
N ALA A 91 -1.13 5.51 13.56
CA ALA A 91 -1.51 6.81 14.09
C ALA A 91 -2.68 7.41 13.33
N PRO A 92 -3.81 7.74 13.99
CA PRO A 92 -4.83 8.60 13.43
C PRO A 92 -4.24 9.97 13.07
N THR A 93 -4.57 10.49 11.90
CA THR A 93 -4.15 11.82 11.41
C THR A 93 -5.33 12.78 11.22
N GLY A 94 -6.55 12.28 11.35
CA GLY A 94 -7.79 13.06 11.38
C GLY A 94 -8.99 12.16 11.76
N PRO A 95 -10.22 12.68 11.69
CA PRO A 95 -11.41 11.90 12.05
C PRO A 95 -11.64 10.66 11.19
N ARG A 96 -11.17 10.69 9.93
CA ARG A 96 -11.32 9.63 8.93
C ARG A 96 -10.03 9.20 8.25
N HIS A 97 -8.89 9.74 8.68
CA HIS A 97 -7.60 9.54 8.06
C HIS A 97 -6.61 8.96 9.08
N TRP A 98 -5.77 8.05 8.62
CA TRP A 98 -4.70 7.50 9.43
C TRP A 98 -3.45 7.26 8.61
N ARG A 99 -2.37 6.94 9.32
CA ARG A 99 -1.13 6.45 8.74
C ARG A 99 -0.63 5.21 9.47
N ILE A 100 0.06 4.35 8.73
CA ILE A 100 0.73 3.17 9.26
C ILE A 100 2.16 3.18 8.76
N CYS A 101 3.14 3.15 9.66
CA CYS A 101 4.54 3.33 9.31
C CYS A 101 5.39 2.09 9.65
N ALA A 102 6.41 1.84 8.80
CA ALA A 102 7.36 0.76 8.96
C ALA A 102 8.80 1.19 8.58
N GLY A 103 9.79 0.46 9.07
CA GLY A 103 11.21 0.69 8.76
C GLY A 103 11.63 0.09 7.41
N PHE A 104 11.32 0.77 6.30
CA PHE A 104 11.72 0.34 4.96
C PHE A 104 13.21 0.56 4.70
N GLU A 105 13.86 -0.38 4.00
CA GLU A 105 15.28 -0.28 3.67
C GLU A 105 15.55 0.56 2.40
N ARG A 106 14.59 0.57 1.47
CA ARG A 106 14.65 1.29 0.19
C ARG A 106 13.29 1.92 -0.15
N PRO A 107 12.76 2.81 0.69
CA PRO A 107 11.41 3.36 0.51
C PRO A 107 11.22 4.07 -0.83
N GLN A 108 12.24 4.76 -1.36
CA GLN A 108 12.15 5.42 -2.67
C GLN A 108 12.05 4.43 -3.84
N ALA A 109 12.79 3.32 -3.78
CA ALA A 109 12.69 2.27 -4.80
C ALA A 109 11.33 1.57 -4.75
N LEU A 110 10.82 1.34 -3.54
CA LEU A 110 9.49 0.79 -3.33
C LEU A 110 8.41 1.74 -3.89
N LYS A 111 8.47 3.04 -3.59
CA LYS A 111 7.54 4.05 -4.14
C LYS A 111 7.55 4.07 -5.66
N ALA A 112 8.73 4.07 -6.27
CA ALA A 112 8.88 4.03 -7.73
C ALA A 112 8.28 2.75 -8.33
N ARG A 113 8.47 1.60 -7.67
CA ARG A 113 7.93 0.30 -8.10
C ARG A 113 6.41 0.21 -7.98
N LEU A 114 5.85 0.68 -6.87
CA LEU A 114 4.42 0.59 -6.60
C LEU A 114 3.61 1.67 -7.32
N MET A 115 4.26 2.79 -7.66
CA MET A 115 3.62 4.01 -8.19
C MET A 115 2.44 4.47 -7.32
N ASN A 116 2.51 4.21 -6.01
CA ASN A 116 1.42 4.48 -5.08
C ASN A 116 1.60 5.85 -4.41
N THR A 117 0.66 6.75 -4.65
CA THR A 117 0.67 8.11 -4.09
C THR A 117 0.33 8.15 -2.61
N ARG A 118 -0.35 7.12 -2.09
CA ARG A 118 -0.64 6.94 -0.67
C ARG A 118 0.58 6.54 0.16
N PHE A 119 1.70 6.19 -0.50
CA PHE A 119 2.94 5.86 0.20
C PHE A 119 3.87 7.07 0.31
N ASP A 120 4.07 7.53 1.54
CA ASP A 120 5.09 8.50 1.90
C ASP A 120 6.43 7.78 2.14
N ALA A 121 7.31 7.85 1.15
CA ALA A 121 8.64 7.23 1.19
C ALA A 121 9.61 7.95 2.14
N GLU A 122 9.40 9.23 2.45
CA GLU A 122 10.25 9.95 3.41
C GLU A 122 9.96 9.47 4.83
N ALA A 123 8.67 9.37 5.18
CA ALA A 123 8.25 8.91 6.50
C ALA A 123 8.19 7.37 6.62
N GLY A 124 8.19 6.64 5.50
CA GLY A 124 7.98 5.19 5.47
C GLY A 124 6.55 4.81 5.87
N CYS A 125 5.57 5.63 5.50
CA CYS A 125 4.18 5.48 5.94
C CYS A 125 3.21 5.26 4.78
N LEU A 126 2.28 4.34 4.95
CA LEU A 126 1.07 4.25 4.16
C LEU A 126 0.01 5.19 4.75
N LEU A 127 -0.58 6.04 3.93
CA LEU A 127 -1.67 6.95 4.26
C LEU A 127 -2.97 6.38 3.73
N ASP A 128 -4.04 6.37 4.53
CA ASP A 128 -5.33 5.87 4.08
C ASP A 128 -6.50 6.56 4.80
N SER A 129 -7.69 6.30 4.31
CA SER A 129 -8.94 6.86 4.82
C SER A 129 -10.11 5.88 4.71
N PHE A 130 -11.19 6.14 5.45
CA PHE A 130 -12.39 5.31 5.42
C PHE A 130 -13.61 6.12 5.00
N GLY A 131 -14.51 5.47 4.26
CA GLY A 131 -15.71 6.03 3.64
C GLY A 131 -15.56 7.38 2.92
N ASP A 132 -14.38 7.64 2.33
CA ASP A 132 -14.33 8.54 1.18
C ASP A 132 -15.10 7.88 0.02
N PRO A 133 -15.94 8.62 -0.73
CA PRO A 133 -16.48 8.10 -1.97
C PRO A 133 -15.31 7.73 -2.89
N HIS A 134 -15.34 6.54 -3.46
CA HIS A 134 -14.44 6.21 -4.57
C HIS A 134 -14.59 7.30 -5.64
N PRO A 135 -13.52 7.88 -6.22
CA PRO A 135 -13.64 8.95 -7.22
C PRO A 135 -14.53 8.59 -8.43
N ASP A 136 -14.78 7.30 -8.64
CA ASP A 136 -15.65 6.77 -9.68
C ASP A 136 -17.15 6.86 -9.31
N ALA A 137 -17.47 7.03 -8.02
CA ALA A 137 -18.85 7.14 -7.52
C ALA A 137 -19.53 8.47 -7.88
N GLU A 138 -18.76 9.50 -8.26
CA GLU A 138 -19.31 10.80 -8.70
C GLU A 138 -19.98 10.71 -10.10
N THR A 139 -19.82 9.60 -10.83
CA THR A 139 -20.42 9.45 -12.17
C THR A 139 -21.82 8.85 -12.16
N ASP A 140 -22.25 8.24 -11.05
CA ASP A 140 -23.64 7.80 -10.91
C ASP A 140 -24.44 8.91 -10.22
N PRO A 141 -25.48 9.47 -10.87
CA PRO A 141 -26.40 10.35 -10.16
C PRO A 141 -26.95 9.58 -8.95
N PRO A 142 -27.15 10.25 -7.81
CA PRO A 142 -27.72 9.60 -6.63
C PRO A 142 -28.98 8.84 -7.04
N PRO A 143 -29.20 7.60 -6.54
CA PRO A 143 -30.43 6.88 -6.84
C PRO A 143 -31.60 7.82 -6.52
N ALA A 144 -32.50 7.97 -7.49
CA ALA A 144 -33.68 8.81 -7.30
C ALA A 144 -34.34 8.40 -5.97
N PRO A 145 -34.80 9.35 -5.15
CA PRO A 145 -35.49 9.01 -3.92
C PRO A 145 -36.62 8.05 -4.27
N ASP A 146 -36.76 6.97 -3.48
CA ASP A 146 -37.88 6.05 -3.64
C ASP A 146 -39.17 6.87 -3.75
N PRO A 147 -40.06 6.56 -4.72
CA PRO A 147 -41.32 7.26 -4.82
C PRO A 147 -42.01 7.17 -3.46
N ALA A 148 -42.30 8.34 -2.88
CA ALA A 148 -42.99 8.41 -1.60
C ALA A 148 -44.21 7.47 -1.63
N PRO A 149 -44.49 6.73 -0.55
CA PRO A 149 -45.66 5.87 -0.51
C PRO A 149 -46.89 6.71 -0.84
N ALA A 150 -47.71 6.23 -1.79
CA ALA A 150 -48.93 6.90 -2.19
C ALA A 150 -49.74 7.26 -0.94
N SER A 151 -50.06 8.55 -0.80
CA SER A 151 -50.84 9.02 0.34
C SER A 151 -52.18 8.28 0.39
N PRO A 152 -52.67 7.85 1.57
CA PRO A 152 -53.95 7.14 1.71
C PRO A 152 -55.19 7.93 1.23
N LEU A 153 -55.04 9.19 0.83
CA LEU A 153 -56.10 10.08 0.42
C LEU A 153 -56.53 9.93 -1.05
N ASP A 154 -55.79 9.18 -1.87
CA ASP A 154 -56.12 8.95 -3.29
C ASP A 154 -57.00 7.71 -3.55
N ALA A 155 -57.54 7.07 -2.50
CA ALA A 155 -58.48 5.98 -2.68
C ALA A 155 -59.83 6.51 -3.21
N PRO A 156 -60.32 6.06 -4.38
CA PRO A 156 -61.65 6.45 -4.84
C PRO A 156 -62.71 5.91 -3.88
N ALA A 157 -63.64 6.78 -3.50
CA ALA A 157 -64.81 6.41 -2.72
C ALA A 157 -65.56 5.29 -3.46
N ARG A 158 -65.57 4.08 -2.88
CA ARG A 158 -66.47 3.01 -3.34
C ARG A 158 -67.89 3.46 -3.04
N THR A 159 -68.63 3.86 -4.06
CA THR A 159 -70.09 3.94 -4.01
C THR A 159 -70.66 2.54 -3.77
N ARG A 160 -71.61 2.48 -2.84
CA ARG A 160 -72.31 1.29 -2.37
C ARG A 160 -73.39 0.85 -3.35
#